data_AF-A0A7C6DEG1-F1
#
_entry.id   AF-A0A7C6DEG1-F1
#
_cell.length_a   1.000
_cell.length_b   1.000
_cell.length_c   1.000
_cell.angle_alpha   90.00
_cell.angle_beta   90.00
_cell.angle_gamma   90.00
#
_symmetry.space_group_name_H-M   'P 1'
#
loop_
_entity.id
_entity.type
_entity.pdbx_description
1 polymer ?
#
loop_
_entity_poly.entity_id
_entity_poly.type
_entity_poly.pdbx_seq_one_letter_code
_entity_poly.pdbx_strand_id
1 'polypeptide(L)'
;MPTDEKMPLPERYAEYQGSQIRTVLVPYYKNGQIDESETRQGLRFVFDDVPEVDSVMTFNGKEYTVVKHSALVMLKSKLTGELTLSNSSIAPAILEELLEYGDNSKAVYIYNIPREHVDTVIVARVYLECVDEDGNTYYFYGETKEDSLRSVYNRMDDNAKSQLGGEVAEWFIND
;
A
#
# COMPACT_ATOMS: atom_id res chain seq x y z
N MET A 1 8.13 -27.54 -5.78
CA MET A 1 9.11 -26.44 -5.50
C MET A 1 8.30 -25.17 -5.36
N PRO A 2 8.55 -24.33 -4.35
CA PRO A 2 7.99 -22.99 -4.34
C PRO A 2 8.49 -22.26 -5.58
N THR A 3 7.59 -21.74 -6.40
CA THR A 3 7.97 -20.93 -7.55
C THR A 3 7.67 -19.48 -7.21
N ASP A 4 8.69 -18.62 -7.20
CA ASP A 4 8.53 -17.16 -7.30
C ASP A 4 8.02 -16.74 -8.70
N GLU A 5 7.51 -17.69 -9.48
CA GLU A 5 6.87 -17.44 -10.75
C GLU A 5 5.64 -16.57 -10.49
N LYS A 6 5.60 -15.42 -11.14
CA LYS A 6 4.53 -14.46 -11.00
C LYS A 6 3.22 -15.10 -11.45
N MET A 7 2.33 -15.34 -10.49
CA MET A 7 0.95 -15.73 -10.79
C MET A 7 0.05 -14.50 -10.63
N PRO A 8 -0.63 -14.02 -11.69
CA PRO A 8 -1.57 -12.92 -11.53
C PRO A 8 -2.77 -13.39 -10.69
N LEU A 9 -3.28 -12.51 -9.82
CA LEU A 9 -4.56 -12.77 -9.17
C LEU A 9 -5.68 -12.89 -10.22
N PRO A 10 -6.62 -13.83 -10.07
CA PRO A 10 -7.83 -13.88 -10.89
C PRO A 10 -8.55 -12.54 -10.89
N GLU A 11 -9.12 -12.14 -12.03
CA GLU A 11 -9.75 -10.82 -12.23
C GLU A 11 -10.76 -10.45 -11.14
N ARG A 12 -11.58 -11.42 -10.70
CA ARG A 12 -12.56 -11.24 -9.61
C ARG A 12 -11.97 -10.86 -8.25
N TYR A 13 -10.68 -11.08 -8.05
CA TYR A 13 -9.91 -10.77 -6.84
C TYR A 13 -8.84 -9.72 -7.11
N ALA A 14 -8.75 -9.27 -8.36
CA ALA A 14 -7.85 -8.25 -8.82
C ALA A 14 -8.57 -6.91 -8.97
N GLU A 15 -9.74 -6.71 -8.36
CA GLU A 15 -10.33 -5.38 -8.26
C GLU A 15 -9.67 -4.60 -7.14
N TYR A 16 -9.30 -3.34 -7.41
CA TYR A 16 -8.66 -2.49 -6.42
C TYR A 16 -9.37 -1.15 -6.35
N GLN A 17 -9.71 -0.65 -5.15
CA GLN A 17 -10.32 0.68 -5.09
C GLN A 17 -9.57 1.66 -4.22
N GLY A 18 -9.09 2.71 -4.88
CA GLY A 18 -8.74 3.98 -4.25
C GLY A 18 -7.41 4.06 -3.51
N SER A 19 -7.01 5.32 -3.33
CA SER A 19 -6.01 5.77 -2.38
C SER A 19 -6.58 7.00 -1.67
N GLN A 20 -6.25 7.19 -0.40
CA GLN A 20 -6.80 8.25 0.45
C GLN A 20 -5.68 8.92 1.24
N ILE A 21 -5.81 10.23 1.49
CA ILE A 21 -4.95 10.96 2.43
C ILE A 21 -5.65 11.04 3.79
N ARG A 22 -4.92 11.23 4.89
CA ARG A 22 -5.57 11.46 6.19
C ARG A 22 -6.20 12.85 6.19
N THR A 23 -7.33 12.95 6.89
CA THR A 23 -8.06 14.22 7.06
C THR A 23 -7.41 15.13 8.11
N VAL A 24 -6.49 14.60 8.92
CA VAL A 24 -5.76 15.30 9.97
C VAL A 24 -4.27 14.98 9.88
N LEU A 25 -3.42 15.97 10.17
CA LEU A 25 -1.99 15.76 10.36
C LEU A 25 -1.73 15.11 11.73
N VAL A 26 -0.63 14.38 11.85
CA VAL A 26 -0.23 13.74 13.11
C VAL A 26 1.18 14.17 13.50
N PRO A 27 1.45 14.43 14.79
CA PRO A 27 2.77 14.78 15.27
C PRO A 27 3.80 13.71 14.91
N TYR A 28 5.01 14.16 14.56
CA TYR A 28 6.11 13.27 14.29
C TYR A 28 6.75 12.78 15.60
N TYR A 29 7.00 11.47 15.69
CA TYR A 29 7.67 10.85 16.83
C TYR A 29 9.08 10.43 16.43
N LYS A 30 10.09 10.98 17.11
CA LYS A 30 11.49 10.64 16.89
C LYS A 30 12.13 10.21 18.19
N ASN A 31 12.72 9.00 18.21
CA ASN A 31 13.38 8.44 19.40
C ASN A 31 12.50 8.46 20.67
N GLY A 32 11.19 8.25 20.52
CA GLY A 32 10.23 8.26 21.64
C GLY A 32 9.82 9.65 22.14
N GLN A 33 10.22 10.72 21.47
CA GLN A 33 9.79 12.10 21.76
C GLN A 33 8.93 12.65 20.61
N ILE A 34 7.91 13.42 20.97
CA ILE A 34 7.04 14.13 20.01
C ILE A 34 7.72 15.43 19.62
N ASP A 35 7.89 15.65 18.32
CA ASP A 35 8.14 16.98 17.78
C ASP A 35 6.78 17.67 17.54
N GLU A 36 6.40 18.58 18.44
CA GLU A 36 5.12 19.31 18.33
C GLU A 36 5.12 20.33 17.18
N SER A 37 6.30 20.70 16.66
CA SER A 37 6.43 21.66 15.56
C SER A 37 6.36 21.00 14.19
N GLU A 38 6.62 19.69 14.12
CA GLU A 38 6.59 18.92 12.89
C GLU A 38 5.38 17.97 12.88
N THR A 39 4.39 18.33 12.07
CA THR A 39 3.25 17.46 11.78
C THR A 39 3.43 16.81 10.41
N ARG A 40 2.93 15.58 10.25
CA ARG A 40 3.12 14.79 9.04
C ARG A 40 1.83 14.19 8.53
N GLN A 41 1.82 13.86 7.25
CA GLN A 41 0.68 13.31 6.55
C GLN A 41 0.81 11.79 6.40
N GLY A 42 -0.29 11.11 6.06
CA GLY A 42 -0.29 9.71 5.67
C GLY A 42 -1.06 9.46 4.37
N LEU A 43 -0.62 8.42 3.66
CA LEU A 43 -1.22 7.91 2.44
C LEU A 43 -1.72 6.50 2.69
N ARG A 44 -2.98 6.23 2.36
CA ARG A 44 -3.60 4.91 2.44
C ARG A 44 -3.85 4.38 1.02
N PHE A 45 -3.45 3.14 0.76
CA PHE A 45 -3.89 2.35 -0.39
C PHE A 45 -4.96 1.38 0.07
N VAL A 46 -6.09 1.33 -0.64
CA VAL A 46 -7.19 0.41 -0.32
C VAL A 46 -7.26 -0.69 -1.39
N PHE A 47 -7.52 -1.91 -0.95
CA PHE A 47 -7.56 -3.12 -1.77
C PHE A 47 -8.87 -3.83 -1.45
N ASP A 48 -9.75 -3.88 -2.44
CA ASP A 48 -11.04 -4.55 -2.32
C ASP A 48 -10.90 -6.00 -2.77
N ASP A 49 -11.86 -6.84 -2.38
CA ASP A 49 -11.97 -8.23 -2.83
C ASP A 49 -10.72 -9.10 -2.69
N VAL A 50 -9.81 -8.72 -1.77
CA VAL A 50 -8.66 -9.54 -1.37
C VAL A 50 -9.20 -10.84 -0.76
N PRO A 51 -8.85 -12.01 -1.32
CA PRO A 51 -9.27 -13.30 -0.79
C PRO A 51 -8.87 -13.46 0.68
N GLU A 52 -9.82 -13.94 1.49
CA GLU A 52 -9.58 -14.21 2.92
C GLU A 52 -8.62 -15.39 3.09
N VAL A 53 -7.89 -15.39 4.22
CA VAL A 53 -7.15 -16.59 4.64
C VAL A 53 -8.14 -17.76 4.81
N ASP A 54 -7.68 -18.97 4.49
CA ASP A 54 -8.44 -20.22 4.43
C ASP A 54 -9.47 -20.30 3.30
N SER A 55 -9.59 -19.27 2.45
CA SER A 55 -10.42 -19.35 1.24
C SER A 55 -9.71 -20.13 0.12
N VAL A 56 -10.51 -20.76 -0.75
CA VAL A 56 -10.03 -21.48 -1.93
C VAL A 56 -10.23 -20.61 -3.17
N MET A 57 -9.16 -20.42 -3.93
CA MET A 57 -9.17 -19.77 -5.23
C MET A 57 -8.85 -20.75 -6.35
N THR A 58 -9.52 -20.60 -7.48
CA THR A 58 -9.26 -21.40 -8.68
C THR A 58 -8.48 -20.57 -9.69
N PHE A 59 -7.34 -21.07 -10.15
CA PHE A 59 -6.53 -20.45 -11.20
C PHE A 59 -6.05 -21.52 -12.19
N ASN A 60 -6.26 -21.29 -13.48
CA ASN A 60 -5.92 -22.25 -14.55
C ASN A 60 -6.45 -23.68 -14.31
N GLY A 61 -7.65 -23.79 -13.71
CA GLY A 61 -8.29 -25.08 -13.42
C GLY A 61 -7.72 -25.84 -12.21
N LYS A 62 -6.80 -25.23 -11.45
CA LYS A 62 -6.27 -25.76 -10.19
C LYS A 62 -6.80 -24.96 -9.00
N GLU A 63 -6.98 -25.62 -7.87
CA GLU A 63 -7.37 -25.00 -6.61
C GLU A 63 -6.15 -24.68 -5.76
N TYR A 64 -6.22 -23.53 -5.08
CA TYR A 64 -5.18 -23.04 -4.19
C TYR A 64 -5.84 -22.50 -2.92
N THR A 65 -5.37 -22.93 -1.76
CA THR A 65 -5.83 -22.42 -0.46
C THR A 65 -4.98 -21.23 -0.06
N VAL A 66 -5.61 -20.10 0.23
CA VAL A 66 -4.94 -18.88 0.70
C VAL A 66 -4.48 -19.09 2.14
N VAL A 67 -3.18 -19.06 2.39
CA VAL A 67 -2.63 -19.21 3.75
C VAL A 67 -2.18 -17.87 4.34
N LYS A 68 -1.92 -16.87 3.48
CA LYS A 68 -1.60 -15.52 3.90
C LYS A 68 -1.92 -14.53 2.78
N HIS A 69 -2.34 -13.34 3.17
CA HIS A 69 -2.35 -12.17 2.31
C HIS A 69 -1.51 -11.06 2.95
N SER A 70 -0.79 -10.28 2.15
CA SER A 70 -0.07 -9.10 2.62
C SER A 70 0.18 -8.15 1.46
N ALA A 71 0.94 -7.09 1.69
CA ALA A 71 1.23 -6.09 0.68
C ALA A 71 2.71 -5.70 0.68
N LEU A 72 3.19 -5.40 -0.51
CA LEU A 72 4.51 -4.86 -0.80
C LEU A 72 4.38 -3.35 -1.00
N VAL A 73 5.36 -2.60 -0.51
CA VAL A 73 5.45 -1.15 -0.67
C VAL A 73 6.87 -0.76 -1.06
N MET A 74 7.01 0.13 -2.03
CA MET A 74 8.31 0.64 -2.45
C MET A 74 8.20 2.06 -3.02
N LEU A 75 9.25 2.86 -2.91
CA LEU A 75 9.32 4.12 -3.65
C LEU A 75 9.48 3.84 -5.15
N LYS A 76 8.72 4.51 -6.02
CA LYS A 76 8.80 4.31 -7.47
C LYS A 76 10.21 4.48 -8.02
N SER A 77 10.97 5.44 -7.46
CA SER A 77 12.36 5.70 -7.83
C SER A 77 13.35 4.57 -7.50
N LYS A 78 12.93 3.61 -6.66
CA LYS A 78 13.72 2.45 -6.25
C LYS A 78 13.26 1.15 -6.92
N LEU A 79 12.11 1.18 -7.59
CA LEU A 79 11.55 0.01 -8.26
C LEU A 79 12.18 -0.16 -9.65
N THR A 80 12.91 -1.25 -9.84
CA THR A 80 13.38 -1.71 -11.14
C THR A 80 12.52 -2.89 -11.61
N GLY A 81 11.72 -2.69 -12.65
CA GLY A 81 10.80 -3.71 -13.16
C GLY A 81 9.49 -3.76 -12.35
N GLU A 82 9.00 -4.97 -12.10
CA GLU A 82 7.72 -5.21 -11.42
C GLU A 82 7.91 -5.45 -9.92
N LEU A 83 6.98 -4.96 -9.09
CA LEU A 83 7.04 -5.12 -7.63
C LEU A 83 6.64 -6.54 -7.21
N THR A 84 7.59 -7.33 -6.74
CA THR A 84 7.45 -8.73 -6.31
C THR A 84 8.24 -8.97 -5.02
N LEU A 85 8.10 -10.16 -4.41
CA LEU A 85 8.88 -10.54 -3.22
C LEU A 85 10.40 -10.53 -3.47
N SER A 86 10.84 -10.64 -4.73
CA SER A 86 12.25 -10.63 -5.11
C SER A 86 12.91 -9.24 -5.06
N ASN A 87 12.13 -8.15 -5.03
CA ASN A 87 12.64 -6.77 -4.97
C ASN A 87 13.06 -6.38 -3.54
N SER A 88 13.78 -7.28 -2.85
CA SER A 88 14.11 -7.25 -1.42
C SER A 88 14.81 -5.95 -0.97
N SER A 89 13.97 -4.93 -0.71
CA SER A 89 14.21 -3.72 0.06
C SER A 89 12.85 -3.05 0.30
N ILE A 90 12.02 -3.64 1.16
CA ILE A 90 10.78 -2.98 1.62
C ILE A 90 11.17 -1.97 2.72
N ALA A 91 12.03 -1.02 2.36
CA ALA A 91 12.37 0.26 2.99
C ALA A 91 13.83 0.69 2.67
N PRO A 92 14.07 1.73 1.85
CA PRO A 92 15.29 2.53 1.94
C PRO A 92 15.00 3.80 2.76
N ALA A 93 15.49 3.87 4.00
CA ALA A 93 15.65 5.02 4.92
C ALA A 93 14.45 5.96 5.20
N ILE A 94 13.63 6.31 4.21
CA ILE A 94 12.41 7.09 4.36
C ILE A 94 11.32 6.25 5.04
N LEU A 95 11.38 4.92 4.93
CA LEU A 95 10.38 3.96 5.44
C LEU A 95 10.74 3.34 6.82
N GLU A 96 11.92 3.60 7.41
CA GLU A 96 12.29 3.02 8.74
C GLU A 96 11.48 3.62 9.91
N GLU A 97 10.84 4.77 9.70
CA GLU A 97 9.96 5.43 10.68
C GLU A 97 8.49 5.43 10.26
N LEU A 98 8.19 4.73 9.16
CA LEU A 98 6.85 4.59 8.62
C LEU A 98 6.42 3.15 8.85
N LEU A 99 5.10 2.95 8.97
CA LEU A 99 4.40 1.66 9.06
C LEU A 99 4.13 1.21 10.50
N GLU A 100 2.92 1.55 10.94
CA GLU A 100 2.11 0.59 11.68
C GLU A 100 1.23 -0.11 10.64
N TYR A 101 1.37 -1.42 10.52
CA TYR A 101 0.51 -2.23 9.67
C TYR A 101 -0.85 -2.31 10.36
N GLY A 102 -1.85 -1.59 9.86
CA GLY A 102 -3.20 -1.65 10.43
C GLY A 102 -3.76 -3.08 10.36
N ASP A 103 -4.56 -3.46 11.36
CA ASP A 103 -5.11 -4.81 11.58
C ASP A 103 -5.92 -5.40 10.40
N ASN A 104 -6.22 -4.63 9.36
CA ASN A 104 -7.03 -5.06 8.22
C ASN A 104 -6.19 -5.05 6.94
N SER A 105 -5.74 -6.25 6.53
CA SER A 105 -5.01 -6.59 5.30
C SER A 105 -5.53 -6.00 3.98
N LYS A 106 -6.74 -5.46 3.98
CA LYS A 106 -7.41 -4.80 2.86
C LYS A 106 -6.98 -3.35 2.66
N ALA A 107 -6.09 -2.83 3.50
CA ALA A 107 -5.49 -1.52 3.31
C ALA A 107 -4.04 -1.47 3.78
N VAL A 108 -3.24 -0.67 3.09
CA VAL A 108 -1.87 -0.33 3.48
C VAL A 108 -1.83 1.15 3.82
N TYR A 109 -1.35 1.46 5.02
CA TYR A 109 -1.16 2.84 5.45
C TYR A 109 0.33 3.15 5.51
N ILE A 110 0.74 4.21 4.83
CA ILE A 110 2.05 4.83 4.98
C ILE A 110 1.86 6.12 5.78
N TYR A 111 2.43 6.16 6.98
CA TYR A 111 2.39 7.34 7.85
C TYR A 111 3.63 8.21 7.68
N ASN A 112 3.75 9.25 8.51
CA ASN A 112 4.89 10.15 8.67
C ASN A 112 5.56 10.63 7.37
N ILE A 113 4.76 10.91 6.34
CA ILE A 113 5.25 11.52 5.09
C ILE A 113 5.44 13.02 5.34
N PRO A 114 6.68 13.56 5.21
CA PRO A 114 6.93 14.99 5.41
C PRO A 114 6.49 15.80 4.19
N ARG A 115 6.32 17.12 4.37
CA ARG A 115 5.71 18.00 3.35
C ARG A 115 6.51 18.05 2.05
N GLU A 116 7.83 18.05 2.13
CA GLU A 116 8.74 17.99 0.98
C GLU A 116 8.66 16.69 0.17
N HIS A 117 7.92 15.69 0.65
CA HIS A 117 7.70 14.41 -0.01
C HIS A 117 6.26 14.21 -0.47
N VAL A 118 5.46 15.29 -0.52
CA VAL A 118 4.08 15.26 -1.01
C VAL A 118 3.96 14.73 -2.45
N ASP A 119 4.98 14.92 -3.28
CA ASP A 119 5.04 14.46 -4.68
C ASP A 119 5.76 13.11 -4.84
N THR A 120 6.29 12.53 -3.76
CA THR A 120 6.99 11.24 -3.80
C THR A 120 6.00 10.13 -4.16
N VAL A 121 6.25 9.48 -5.30
CA VAL A 121 5.41 8.36 -5.76
C VAL A 121 5.78 7.08 -5.01
N ILE A 122 4.78 6.51 -4.35
CA ILE A 122 4.82 5.25 -3.64
C ILE A 122 4.07 4.21 -4.46
N VAL A 123 4.67 3.04 -4.56
CA VAL A 123 4.16 1.88 -5.27
C VAL A 123 3.71 0.86 -4.23
N ALA A 124 2.47 0.38 -4.33
CA ALA A 124 1.93 -0.63 -3.43
C ALA A 124 1.31 -1.79 -4.23
N ARG A 125 1.40 -3.01 -3.71
CA ARG A 125 0.87 -4.21 -4.36
C ARG A 125 0.48 -5.27 -3.34
N VAL A 126 -0.72 -5.82 -3.43
CA VAL A 126 -1.11 -6.99 -2.62
C VAL A 126 -0.54 -8.27 -3.22
N TYR A 127 -0.15 -9.20 -2.35
CA TYR A 127 0.18 -10.56 -2.72
C TYR A 127 -0.51 -11.56 -1.78
N LEU A 128 -0.79 -12.74 -2.32
CA LEU A 128 -1.25 -13.91 -1.57
C LEU A 128 -0.15 -14.96 -1.59
N GLU A 129 0.05 -15.59 -0.45
CA GLU A 129 0.72 -16.87 -0.34
C GLU A 129 -0.37 -17.94 -0.30
N CYS A 130 -0.31 -18.87 -1.25
CA CYS A 130 -1.26 -19.95 -1.39
C CYS A 130 -0.56 -21.29 -1.43
N VAL A 131 -1.27 -22.36 -1.06
CA VAL A 131 -0.80 -23.73 -1.18
C VAL A 131 -1.71 -24.52 -2.11
N ASP A 132 -1.13 -25.35 -2.98
CA ASP A 132 -1.91 -26.32 -3.77
C ASP A 132 -2.25 -27.58 -2.96
N GLU A 133 -3.00 -28.51 -3.58
CA GLU A 133 -3.38 -29.80 -2.96
C GLU A 133 -2.17 -30.67 -2.54
N ASP A 134 -1.02 -30.49 -3.20
CA ASP A 134 0.22 -31.20 -2.91
C ASP A 134 1.07 -30.49 -1.82
N GLY A 135 0.61 -29.35 -1.31
CA GLY A 135 1.29 -28.55 -0.29
C GLY A 135 2.43 -27.68 -0.82
N ASN A 136 2.53 -27.43 -2.14
CA ASN A 136 3.49 -26.49 -2.70
C ASN A 136 3.01 -25.05 -2.54
N THR A 137 3.91 -24.16 -2.12
CA THR A 137 3.63 -22.73 -2.00
C THR A 137 3.72 -22.00 -3.34
N TYR A 138 2.75 -21.12 -3.61
CA TYR A 138 2.72 -20.22 -4.75
C TYR A 138 2.37 -18.80 -4.30
N TYR A 139 2.89 -17.83 -5.03
CA TYR A 139 2.61 -16.42 -4.78
C TYR A 139 1.76 -15.83 -5.90
N PHE A 140 0.56 -15.39 -5.53
CA PHE A 140 -0.31 -14.65 -6.42
C PHE A 140 -0.16 -13.16 -6.15
N TYR A 141 -0.13 -12.39 -7.22
CA TYR A 141 0.13 -10.97 -7.14
C TYR A 141 -0.98 -10.18 -7.81
N GLY A 142 -1.41 -9.12 -7.12
CA GLY A 142 -2.35 -8.16 -7.69
C GLY A 142 -1.73 -7.23 -8.72
N GLU A 143 -2.49 -6.24 -9.19
CA GLU A 143 -1.95 -5.09 -9.91
C GLU A 143 -1.21 -4.18 -8.95
N THR A 144 -0.33 -3.40 -9.55
CA THR A 144 0.47 -2.41 -8.85
C THR A 144 -0.28 -1.08 -8.82
N LYS A 145 -0.41 -0.47 -7.64
CA LYS A 145 -0.90 0.90 -7.47
C LYS A 145 0.26 1.86 -7.28
N GLU A 146 0.13 3.04 -7.84
CA GLU A 146 1.15 4.09 -7.74
C GLU A 146 0.48 5.40 -7.40
N ASP A 147 0.85 5.97 -6.25
CA ASP A 147 0.31 7.24 -5.80
C ASP A 147 1.31 8.03 -4.98
N SER A 148 1.11 9.34 -5.01
CA SER A 148 1.69 10.34 -4.11
C SER A 148 0.55 11.04 -3.39
N LEU A 149 0.84 11.75 -2.30
CA LEU A 149 -0.17 12.59 -1.64
C LEU A 149 -0.76 13.61 -2.62
N ARG A 150 0.09 14.21 -3.47
CA ARG A 150 -0.31 15.16 -4.52
C ARG A 150 -1.24 14.55 -5.55
N SER A 151 -0.91 13.37 -6.08
CA SER A 151 -1.73 12.72 -7.11
C SER A 151 -3.11 12.35 -6.58
N VAL A 152 -3.19 11.89 -5.33
CA VAL A 152 -4.46 11.61 -4.67
C VAL A 152 -5.27 12.90 -4.50
N TYR A 153 -4.66 13.94 -3.93
CA TYR A 153 -5.33 15.24 -3.74
C TYR A 153 -5.87 15.82 -5.06
N ASN A 154 -5.08 15.75 -6.13
CA ASN A 154 -5.49 16.27 -7.44
C ASN A 154 -6.70 15.54 -8.05
N ARG A 155 -6.90 14.25 -7.71
CA ARG A 155 -8.06 13.47 -8.16
C ARG A 155 -9.30 13.65 -7.29
N MET A 156 -9.16 14.22 -6.09
CA MET A 156 -10.30 14.48 -5.21
C MET A 156 -11.22 15.55 -5.82
N ASP A 157 -12.53 15.32 -5.72
CA ASP A 157 -13.53 16.35 -6.01
C ASP A 157 -13.54 17.45 -4.94
N ASP A 158 -14.24 18.56 -5.22
CA ASP A 158 -14.27 19.72 -4.33
C ASP A 158 -14.92 19.42 -2.97
N ASN A 159 -15.89 18.50 -2.94
CA ASN A 159 -16.53 18.08 -1.70
C ASN A 159 -15.54 17.32 -0.82
N ALA A 160 -14.82 16.35 -1.38
CA ALA A 160 -13.78 15.61 -0.67
C ALA A 160 -12.64 16.53 -0.22
N LYS A 161 -12.23 17.50 -1.04
CA LYS A 161 -11.22 18.51 -0.65
C LYS A 161 -11.69 19.39 0.50
N SER A 162 -12.97 19.79 0.50
CA SER A 162 -13.55 20.62 1.59
C SER A 162 -13.62 19.89 2.94
N GLN A 163 -13.56 18.56 2.92
CA GLN A 163 -13.54 17.72 4.12
C GLN A 163 -12.12 17.53 4.69
N LEU A 164 -11.08 17.97 3.99
CA LEU A 164 -9.74 18.03 4.55
C LEU A 164 -9.67 19.17 5.56
N GLY A 165 -9.05 18.94 6.73
CA GLY A 165 -8.76 20.02 7.66
C GLY A 165 -7.92 21.11 7.00
N GLY A 166 -8.09 22.38 7.42
CA GLY A 166 -7.38 23.52 6.82
C GLY A 166 -5.86 23.30 6.74
N GLU A 167 -5.25 22.82 7.81
CA GLU A 167 -3.82 22.49 7.87
C GLU A 167 -3.41 21.40 6.87
N VAL A 168 -4.27 20.41 6.62
CA VAL A 168 -4.02 19.38 5.60
C VAL A 168 -4.14 19.97 4.20
N ALA A 169 -5.16 20.79 3.95
CA ALA A 169 -5.35 21.43 2.65
C ALA A 169 -4.16 22.34 2.28
N GLU A 170 -3.58 23.02 3.26
CA GLU A 170 -2.41 23.88 3.09
C GLU A 170 -1.16 23.14 2.58
N TRP A 171 -1.04 21.82 2.77
CA TRP A 171 0.05 21.03 2.17
C TRP A 171 -0.04 21.00 0.63
N PHE A 172 -1.22 21.24 0.08
CA PHE A 172 -1.51 21.06 -1.33
C PHE A 172 -1.73 22.36 -2.10
N ILE A 173 -1.89 23.47 -1.39
CA ILE A 173 -1.95 24.82 -1.98
C ILE A 173 -0.49 25.24 -2.23
N ASN A 174 -0.16 25.51 -3.50
CA ASN A 174 1.20 25.67 -4.01
C ASN A 174 2.08 26.67 -3.22
N ASP A 175 3.38 26.36 -3.16
CA ASP A 175 4.47 27.36 -3.17
C ASP A 175 4.66 27.90 -4.61
#